data_AF-A0A142WSG1-F1
#
_entry.id   AF-A0A142WSG1-F1
#
_cell.length_a   1.000
_cell.length_b   1.000
_cell.length_c   1.000
_cell.angle_alpha   90.00
_cell.angle_beta   90.00
_cell.angle_gamma   90.00
#
_symmetry.space_group_name_H-M   'P 1'
#
loop_
_entity.id
_entity.type
_entity.pdbx_description
1 polymer ?
#
loop_
_entity_poly.entity_id
_entity_poly.type
_entity_poly.pdbx_seq_one_letter_code
_entity_poly.pdbx_strand_id
1 'polypeptide(L)' 'MTESFEKRYEGYGWIKVGRHRDDPALSWEERFRILDKHHVVETQFLIDEVRRLAKECDRRAEPAPES' A
#
# COMPACT_ATOMS: atom_id res chain seq x y z
N MET A 1 -6.35 -25.05 -7.39
CA MET A 1 -4.91 -24.69 -7.36
C MET A 1 -4.83 -23.26 -6.89
N THR A 2 -4.42 -23.02 -5.66
CA THR A 2 -4.23 -21.67 -5.13
C THR A 2 -3.00 -21.09 -5.81
N GLU A 3 -3.19 -20.09 -6.66
CA GLU A 3 -2.09 -19.29 -7.19
C GLU A 3 -1.34 -18.69 -5.99
N SER A 4 -0.01 -18.85 -5.93
CA SER A 4 0.76 -18.33 -4.80
C SER A 4 0.60 -16.81 -4.72
N PHE A 5 0.47 -16.27 -3.51
CA PHE A 5 0.30 -14.84 -3.27
C PHE A 5 1.34 -13.98 -4.01
N GLU A 6 2.59 -14.48 -4.07
CA GLU A 6 3.69 -13.83 -4.79
C GLU A 6 3.45 -13.69 -6.31
N LYS A 7 2.83 -14.69 -6.95
CA LYS A 7 2.46 -14.63 -8.37
C LYS A 7 1.34 -13.61 -8.63
N ARG A 8 0.40 -13.49 -7.70
CA ARG A 8 -0.76 -12.58 -7.83
C ARG A 8 -0.37 -11.10 -7.91
N TYR A 9 0.79 -10.73 -7.36
CA TYR A 9 1.29 -9.35 -7.34
C TYR A 9 2.62 -9.16 -8.09
N GLU A 10 2.99 -10.11 -8.96
CA GLU A 10 4.19 -10.01 -9.77
C GLU A 10 4.18 -8.72 -10.62
N GLY A 11 5.24 -7.93 -10.55
CA GLY A 11 5.33 -6.61 -11.22
C GLY A 11 4.88 -5.39 -10.40
N TYR A 12 4.31 -5.57 -9.19
CA TYR A 12 3.88 -4.46 -8.31
C TYR A 12 4.89 -4.08 -7.21
N GLY A 13 6.17 -4.45 -7.34
CA GLY A 13 7.22 -4.15 -6.35
C GLY A 13 7.60 -2.67 -6.19
N TRP A 14 6.87 -1.73 -6.79
CA TRP A 14 7.23 -0.31 -6.89
C TRP A 14 6.30 0.65 -6.13
N ILE A 15 5.53 0.16 -5.15
CA ILE A 15 4.66 1.03 -4.34
C ILE A 15 5.53 2.05 -3.59
N LYS A 16 5.41 3.32 -3.98
CA LYS A 16 6.18 4.42 -3.38
C LYS A 16 5.43 4.94 -2.16
N VAL A 17 6.09 4.90 -1.00
CA VAL A 17 5.62 5.52 0.24
C VAL A 17 6.28 6.89 0.44
N GLY A 18 5.50 7.85 0.96
CA GLY A 18 6.04 9.16 1.34
C GLY A 18 6.98 9.00 2.53
N ARG A 19 8.14 9.66 2.51
CA ARG A 19 9.08 9.62 3.65
C ARG A 19 8.63 10.59 4.73
N HIS A 20 8.68 10.17 5.99
CA HIS A 20 8.58 11.08 7.12
C HIS A 20 9.67 12.16 7.05
N ARG A 21 9.29 13.42 7.29
CA ARG A 21 10.22 14.52 7.42
C ARG A 21 10.28 14.92 8.90
N ASP A 22 11.44 14.68 9.50
CA ASP A 22 11.70 15.08 10.87
C ASP A 22 11.95 16.59 10.96
N ASP A 23 11.47 17.19 12.05
CA ASP A 23 11.69 18.60 12.36
C ASP A 23 12.39 18.72 13.73
N PRO A 24 13.69 19.07 13.75
CA PRO A 24 14.44 19.18 14.99
C PRO A 24 14.05 20.39 15.85
N ALA A 25 13.25 21.32 15.33
CA ALA A 25 12.75 22.46 16.11
C ALA A 25 11.59 22.09 17.06
N LEU A 26 10.98 20.92 16.86
CA LEU A 26 9.88 20.43 17.68
C LEU A 26 10.38 19.70 18.95
N SER A 27 9.53 19.69 19.97
CA SER A 27 9.78 18.86 21.15
C SER A 27 9.77 17.37 20.79
N TRP A 28 10.38 16.54 21.65
CA TRP A 28 10.42 15.10 21.45
C TRP A 28 9.00 14.48 21.37
N GLU A 29 8.08 14.94 22.22
CA GLU A 29 6.70 14.46 22.26
C GLU A 29 5.93 14.80 20.96
N GLU A 30 6.14 16.01 20.42
CA GLU A 30 5.53 16.42 19.16
C GLU A 30 6.10 15.61 17.98
N ARG A 31 7.41 15.42 17.93
CA ARG A 31 8.08 14.58 16.92
C ARG A 31 7.55 13.15 16.95
N PHE A 32 7.39 12.58 18.15
CA PHE A 32 6.82 11.24 18.33
C PHE A 32 5.38 11.18 17.80
N ARG A 33 4.51 12.13 18.16
CA ARG A 33 3.12 12.15 17.68
C ARG A 33 3.02 12.27 16.16
N ILE A 34 3.89 13.07 15.53
CA ILE A 34 3.90 13.22 14.07
C ILE A 34 4.39 11.93 13.40
N LEU A 35 5.43 11.29 13.96
CA LEU A 35 5.95 10.03 13.47
C LEU A 35 4.89 8.91 13.54
N ASP A 36 4.21 8.78 14.69
CA ASP A 36 3.14 7.80 14.88
C ASP A 36 1.99 8.02 13.89
N LYS A 37 1.55 9.27 13.74
CA LYS A 37 0.53 9.64 12.74
C LYS A 37 0.98 9.30 11.32
N HIS A 38 2.25 9.53 10.99
CA HIS A 38 2.80 9.18 9.68
C HIS A 38 2.71 7.68 9.42
N HIS A 39 3.09 6.85 10.39
CA HIS A 39 3.02 5.39 10.25
C HIS A 39 1.58 4.86 10.08
N VAL A 40 0.61 5.44 10.79
CA VAL A 40 -0.81 5.10 10.60
C VAL A 40 -1.25 5.40 9.17
N VAL A 41 -0.92 6.59 8.65
CA VAL A 41 -1.29 7.00 7.28
C VAL A 41 -0.59 6.13 6.24
N GLU A 42 0.69 5.84 6.42
CA GLU A 42 1.47 4.99 5.52
C GLU A 42 0.91 3.55 5.47
N THR A 43 0.60 2.98 6.63
CA THR A 43 0.02 1.64 6.73
C THR A 43 -1.34 1.58 6.04
N GLN A 44 -2.18 2.59 6.28
CA GLN A 44 -3.50 2.67 5.65
C GLN A 44 -3.38 2.76 4.13
N PHE A 45 -2.47 3.59 3.61
CA PHE A 45 -2.19 3.71 2.18
C PHE A 45 -1.78 2.35 1.56
N LEU A 46 -0.86 1.63 2.20
CA LEU A 46 -0.40 0.33 1.70
C LEU A 46 -1.53 -0.71 1.66
N ILE A 47 -2.38 -0.74 2.69
CA ILE A 47 -3.56 -1.63 2.73
C ILE A 47 -4.50 -1.31 1.58
N ASP A 48 -4.80 -0.04 1.34
CA ASP A 48 -5.73 0.38 0.30
C ASP A 48 -5.16 0.11 -1.10
N GLU A 49 -3.86 0.28 -1.29
CA GLU A 49 -3.19 -0.03 -2.55
C GLU A 49 -3.20 -1.53 -2.84
N VAL A 50 -2.92 -2.38 -1.84
CA VAL A 50 -3.04 -3.85 -2.00
C VAL A 50 -4.48 -4.25 -2.34
N ARG A 51 -5.48 -3.66 -1.69
CA ARG A 51 -6.90 -3.90 -2.02
C ARG A 51 -7.25 -3.46 -3.44
N ARG A 52 -6.70 -2.34 -3.90
CA ARG A 52 -6.87 -1.84 -5.27
C ARG A 52 -6.27 -2.82 -6.28
N LEU A 53 -5.04 -3.28 -6.03
CA LEU A 53 -4.34 -4.24 -6.86
C LEU A 53 -5.06 -5.58 -6.92
N ALA A 54 -5.57 -6.07 -5.78
CA ALA A 54 -6.36 -7.30 -5.74
C ALA A 54 -7.57 -7.24 -6.68
N LYS A 55 -8.32 -6.13 -6.65
CA LYS A 55 -9.47 -5.89 -7.55
C LYS A 55 -9.06 -5.81 -9.02
N GLU A 56 -7.90 -5.23 -9.30
CA GLU A 56 -7.37 -5.13 -10.66
C GLU A 56 -6.99 -6.51 -11.20
N CYS A 57 -6.33 -7.35 -10.39
CA CYS A 57 -6.02 -8.73 -10.76
C CYS A 57 -7.28 -9.56 -10.99
N ASP A 58 -8.30 -9.42 -10.12
CA ASP A 58 -9.59 -10.13 -10.29
C ASP A 58 -10.26 -9.72 -11.61
N ARG A 59 -10.29 -8.43 -11.95
CA ARG A 59 -10.86 -7.94 -13.21
C ARG A 59 -10.13 -8.49 -14.44
N ARG A 60 -8.80 -8.60 -14.39
CA ARG A 60 -8.01 -9.17 -15.50
C ARG A 60 -8.24 -10.68 -15.67
N ALA A 61 -8.71 -11.36 -14.63
CA ALA A 61 -9.00 -12.79 -14.65
C ALA A 61 -10.42 -13.11 -15.16
N GLU A 62 -11.30 -12.13 -15.33
CA GLU A 62 -12.65 -12.36 -15.88
C GLU A 62 -12.57 -12.70 -17.38
N PRO A 63 -13.16 -13.83 -17.84
CA PRO A 63 -13.20 -14.17 -19.26
C PRO A 63 -14.07 -13.15 -20.01
N ALA A 64 -13.64 -12.78 -21.23
CA ALA A 64 -14.40 -11.88 -22.09
C ALA A 64 -15.83 -12.41 -22.28
N PRO A 65 -16.87 -11.55 -22.27
CA PRO A 65 -18.24 -11.99 -22.50
C PRO A 65 -18.33 -12.62 -23.90
N GLU A 66 -18.73 -13.89 -23.96
CA GLU A 66 -19.01 -14.60 -25.21
C GLU A 66 -20.05 -13.79 -26.01
N SER A 67 -19.68 -13.42 -27.23
CA SER A 67 -20.51 -12.66 -28.17
C SER A 67 -21.38 -13.58 -29.02
#